data_AF-A0A3S3P997-F1
#
_entry.id   AF-A0A3S3P997-F1
#
_cell.length_a   1.000
_cell.length_b   1.000
_cell.length_c   1.000
_cell.angle_alpha   90.00
_cell.angle_beta   90.00
_cell.angle_gamma   90.00
#
_symmetry.space_group_name_H-M   'P 1'
#
loop_
_entity.id
_entity.type
_entity.pdbx_description
1 polymer ?
#
loop_
_entity_poly.entity_id
_entity_poly.type
_entity_poly.pdbx_seq_one_letter_code
_entity_poly.pdbx_strand_id
1 'polypeptide(L)'
;MFNCHLLGVTRDSSKDEITKAYRKLARRYHPDVHRGEEAKKIASEKFTLIASAYEVLRDEESRKDYNYMLDNPDEVYRHYYHYYRRIYAPKVDVRIVIVVTITVVSGIQYWAAFSRYKEAIDYFLTVPKYRLKATEIAKEEGLLIIEEKMDIKGAYSKPSIHDILWVQLICLPYTTAMYIYFYIRWFYKFGILKEEYGEEEKMYIIRRNMKLSSNQWAALPDEEKQEYLDLNLWEKSVFEQWKQKKDDETKAKLAESASYKRYRRWMRKGGPGTISFIED
;
A
#
# COMPACT_ATOMS: atom_id res chain seq x y z
N MET A 1 42.56 20.60 -9.10
CA MET A 1 43.41 21.81 -9.02
C MET A 1 43.20 22.82 -10.16
N PHE A 2 42.56 22.44 -11.28
CA PHE A 2 42.62 23.24 -12.52
C PHE A 2 41.63 24.42 -12.64
N ASN A 3 40.46 24.43 -12.00
CA ASN A 3 39.40 25.41 -12.35
C ASN A 3 39.75 26.86 -11.94
N CYS A 4 40.25 27.07 -10.71
CA CYS A 4 40.68 28.42 -10.28
C CYS A 4 41.89 28.89 -11.09
N HIS A 5 42.84 28.00 -11.35
CA HIS A 5 44.03 28.30 -12.14
C HIS A 5 43.69 28.62 -13.61
N LEU A 6 42.70 27.94 -14.19
CA LEU A 6 42.23 28.17 -15.56
C LEU A 6 41.63 29.56 -15.75
N LEU A 7 40.92 30.07 -14.74
CA LEU A 7 40.39 31.44 -14.73
C LEU A 7 41.42 32.48 -14.26
N GLY A 8 42.58 32.06 -13.75
CA GLY A 8 43.61 32.94 -13.19
C GLY A 8 43.18 33.61 -11.89
N VAL A 9 42.33 32.95 -11.09
CA VAL A 9 41.80 33.43 -9.82
C VAL A 9 42.27 32.56 -8.66
N THR A 10 42.22 33.10 -7.44
CA THR A 10 42.59 32.36 -6.23
C THR A 10 41.36 31.71 -5.58
N ARG A 11 41.59 30.80 -4.62
CA ARG A 11 40.50 30.17 -3.84
C ARG A 11 39.72 31.19 -3.00
N ASP A 12 40.28 32.36 -2.74
CA ASP A 12 39.70 33.44 -1.94
C ASP A 12 39.08 34.56 -2.79
N SER A 13 39.22 34.50 -4.11
CA SER A 13 38.71 35.55 -5.01
C SER A 13 37.19 35.73 -4.88
N SER A 14 36.72 36.98 -4.87
CA SER A 14 35.30 37.30 -4.77
C SER A 14 34.49 36.83 -6.00
N LYS A 15 33.17 36.69 -5.87
CA LYS A 15 32.28 36.35 -7.01
C LYS A 15 32.43 37.35 -8.17
N ASP A 16 32.67 38.62 -7.85
CA ASP A 16 32.87 39.68 -8.84
C ASP A 16 34.20 39.53 -9.58
N GLU A 17 35.28 39.18 -8.89
CA GLU A 17 36.58 38.89 -9.51
C GLU A 17 36.49 37.69 -10.45
N ILE A 18 35.84 36.61 -10.03
CA ILE A 18 35.62 35.41 -10.85
C ILE A 18 34.83 35.76 -12.11
N THR A 19 33.77 36.55 -11.97
CA THR A 19 32.95 37.00 -13.10
C THR A 19 33.74 37.90 -14.05
N LYS A 20 34.56 38.81 -13.52
CA LYS A 20 35.45 39.68 -14.34
C LYS A 20 36.49 38.86 -15.10
N ALA A 21 37.12 37.90 -14.44
CA ALA A 21 38.12 37.00 -15.03
C ALA A 21 37.51 36.15 -16.16
N TYR A 22 36.34 35.56 -15.91
CA TYR A 22 35.57 34.81 -16.92
C TYR A 22 35.25 35.69 -18.14
N ARG A 23 34.69 36.90 -17.96
CA ARG A 23 34.36 37.81 -19.07
C ARG A 23 35.58 38.22 -19.90
N LYS A 24 36.75 38.34 -19.28
CA LYS A 24 38.01 38.65 -19.97
C LYS A 24 38.47 37.47 -20.83
N LEU A 25 38.43 36.26 -20.28
CA LEU A 25 38.87 35.04 -20.96
C LEU A 25 37.87 34.59 -22.04
N ALA A 26 36.56 34.71 -21.78
CA ALA A 26 35.51 34.40 -22.74
C ALA A 26 35.61 35.26 -24.01
N ARG A 27 35.89 36.57 -23.87
CA ARG A 27 36.13 37.44 -25.03
C ARG A 27 37.41 37.09 -25.79
N ARG A 28 38.44 36.61 -25.09
CA ARG A 28 39.73 36.25 -25.68
C ARG A 28 39.66 34.96 -26.49
N TYR A 29 38.88 33.98 -26.03
CA TYR A 29 38.75 32.65 -26.65
C TYR A 29 37.42 32.46 -27.39
N HIS A 30 36.71 33.55 -27.70
CA HIS A 30 35.48 33.47 -28.49
C HIS A 30 35.81 33.00 -29.92
N PRO A 31 35.12 32.00 -30.48
CA PRO A 31 35.46 31.42 -31.79
C PRO A 31 35.42 32.46 -32.92
N ASP A 32 34.59 33.50 -32.81
CA ASP A 32 34.49 34.58 -33.82
C ASP A 32 35.73 35.49 -33.87
N VAL A 33 36.53 35.52 -32.80
CA VAL A 33 37.75 36.35 -32.73
C VAL A 33 38.92 35.67 -33.44
N HIS A 34 38.83 34.35 -33.68
CA HIS A 34 39.90 33.56 -34.28
C HIS A 34 39.62 33.23 -35.74
N ARG A 35 40.63 33.41 -36.60
CA ARG A 35 40.60 33.08 -38.03
C ARG A 35 41.34 31.76 -38.28
N GLY A 36 40.80 30.93 -39.16
CA GLY A 36 41.33 29.58 -39.44
C GLY A 36 40.65 28.49 -38.62
N GLU A 37 40.50 27.30 -39.20
CA GLU A 37 39.72 26.21 -38.61
C GLU A 37 40.39 25.63 -37.35
N GLU A 38 41.72 25.46 -37.37
CA GLU A 38 42.50 24.96 -36.23
C GLU A 38 42.45 25.92 -35.03
N ALA A 39 42.61 27.22 -35.27
CA ALA A 39 42.55 28.24 -34.23
C ALA A 39 41.16 28.32 -33.60
N LYS A 40 40.09 28.16 -34.40
CA LYS A 40 38.71 28.08 -33.90
C LYS A 40 38.47 26.84 -33.04
N LYS A 41 39.01 25.68 -33.42
CA LYS A 41 38.92 24.45 -32.63
C LYS A 41 39.57 24.63 -31.25
N ILE A 42 40.82 25.12 -31.21
CA ILE A 42 41.54 25.38 -29.97
C ILE A 42 40.82 26.42 -29.09
N ALA A 43 40.27 27.46 -29.70
CA ALA A 43 39.51 28.48 -28.97
C ALA A 43 38.23 27.92 -28.38
N SER A 44 37.49 27.10 -29.14
CA SER A 44 36.26 26.44 -28.68
C SER A 44 36.50 25.49 -27.51
N GLU A 45 37.56 24.68 -27.57
CA GLU A 45 37.95 23.79 -26.48
C GLU A 45 38.27 24.57 -25.19
N LYS A 46 39.11 25.62 -25.33
CA LYS A 46 39.45 26.49 -24.19
C LYS A 46 38.22 27.22 -23.64
N PHE A 47 37.35 27.70 -24.52
CA PHE A 47 36.10 28.36 -24.13
C PHE A 47 35.21 27.41 -23.32
N THR A 48 35.07 26.16 -23.75
CA THR A 48 34.30 25.13 -23.05
C THR A 48 34.87 24.87 -21.65
N LEU A 49 36.20 24.72 -21.53
CA LEU A 49 36.86 24.54 -20.23
C LEU A 49 36.66 25.75 -19.31
N ILE A 50 36.78 26.97 -19.85
CA ILE A 50 36.58 28.23 -19.11
C ILE A 50 35.14 28.36 -18.62
N ALA A 51 34.16 27.99 -19.45
CA ALA A 51 32.75 27.99 -19.10
C ALA A 51 32.46 27.00 -17.97
N SER A 52 32.93 25.74 -18.08
CA SER A 52 32.78 24.73 -17.03
C SER A 52 33.41 25.15 -15.71
N ALA A 53 34.61 25.76 -15.73
CA ALA A 53 35.25 26.28 -14.53
C ALA A 53 34.44 27.41 -13.89
N TYR A 54 33.85 28.31 -14.70
CA TYR A 54 33.01 29.39 -14.20
C TYR A 54 31.69 28.86 -13.59
N GLU A 55 31.04 27.86 -14.19
CA GLU A 55 29.81 27.26 -13.66
C GLU A 55 30.00 26.66 -12.26
N VAL A 56 31.13 25.99 -12.04
CA VAL A 56 31.47 25.42 -10.73
C VAL A 56 31.79 26.49 -9.69
N LEU A 57 32.46 27.58 -10.09
CA LEU A 57 32.92 28.61 -9.14
C LEU A 57 31.92 29.76 -8.91
N ARG A 58 30.95 29.94 -9.80
CA ARG A 58 29.92 30.99 -9.70
C ARG A 58 28.95 30.74 -8.55
N ASP A 59 28.52 29.49 -8.40
CA ASP A 59 27.59 29.08 -7.35
C ASP A 59 28.35 28.77 -6.05
N GLU A 60 27.82 29.26 -4.93
CA GLU A 60 28.54 29.24 -3.66
C GLU A 60 28.61 27.84 -3.04
N GLU A 61 27.50 27.10 -3.12
CA GLU A 61 27.44 25.71 -2.67
C GLU A 61 28.39 24.83 -3.51
N SER A 62 28.39 25.03 -4.82
CA SER A 62 29.28 24.35 -5.77
C SER A 62 30.76 24.62 -5.52
N ARG A 63 31.08 25.89 -5.23
CA ARG A 63 32.43 26.30 -4.90
C ARG A 63 32.87 25.69 -3.57
N LYS A 64 31.96 25.58 -2.60
CA LYS A 64 32.20 24.91 -1.32
C LYS A 64 32.47 23.43 -1.52
N ASP A 65 31.65 22.72 -2.29
CA ASP A 65 31.85 21.31 -2.62
C ASP A 65 33.14 21.10 -3.41
N TYR A 66 33.45 21.98 -4.36
CA TYR A 66 34.71 21.96 -5.11
C TYR A 66 35.93 22.15 -4.20
N ASN A 67 35.88 23.12 -3.29
CA ASN A 67 36.94 23.35 -2.31
C ASN A 67 37.09 22.15 -1.37
N TYR A 68 35.98 21.59 -0.88
CA TYR A 68 35.98 20.41 -0.03
C TYR A 68 36.60 19.19 -0.71
N MET A 69 36.31 19.00 -2.00
CA MET A 69 36.92 17.97 -2.85
C MET A 69 38.42 18.15 -3.02
N LEU A 70 38.89 19.38 -3.12
CA LEU A 70 40.33 19.66 -3.19
C LEU A 70 41.04 19.39 -1.85
N ASP A 71 40.38 19.68 -0.74
CA ASP A 71 40.96 19.52 0.61
C ASP A 71 40.94 18.05 1.08
N ASN A 72 39.98 17.23 0.60
CA ASN A 72 39.79 15.84 1.04
C ASN A 72 39.75 14.85 -0.15
N PRO A 73 40.86 14.67 -0.90
CA PRO A 73 40.85 13.89 -2.14
C PRO A 73 40.54 12.39 -1.97
N ASP A 74 40.68 11.86 -0.76
CA ASP A 74 40.42 10.47 -0.37
C ASP A 74 38.93 10.13 -0.22
N GLU A 75 38.06 11.10 0.04
CA GLU A 75 36.61 10.91 0.22
C GLU A 75 35.83 10.79 -1.11
N VAL A 76 36.31 9.94 -2.04
CA VAL A 76 35.78 9.81 -3.41
C VAL A 76 34.26 9.59 -3.44
N TYR A 77 33.73 8.72 -2.57
CA TYR A 77 32.29 8.42 -2.50
C TYR A 77 31.45 9.64 -2.11
N ARG A 78 31.97 10.49 -1.22
CA ARG A 78 31.26 11.68 -0.77
C ARG A 78 31.20 12.71 -1.90
N HIS A 79 32.31 12.96 -2.59
CA HIS A 79 32.34 13.88 -3.73
C HIS A 79 31.39 13.42 -4.84
N TYR A 80 31.38 12.12 -5.12
CA TYR A 80 30.45 11.53 -6.07
C TYR A 80 29.01 11.73 -5.62
N TYR A 81 28.67 11.45 -4.36
CA TYR A 81 27.33 11.67 -3.83
C TYR A 81 26.87 13.12 -3.96
N HIS A 82 27.71 14.10 -3.59
CA HIS A 82 27.38 15.53 -3.69
C HIS A 82 27.19 15.97 -5.15
N TYR A 83 28.05 15.50 -6.06
CA TYR A 83 27.94 15.77 -7.49
C TYR A 83 26.62 15.23 -8.07
N TYR A 84 26.31 13.95 -7.83
CA TYR A 84 25.09 13.32 -8.33
C TYR A 84 23.84 13.92 -7.69
N ARG A 85 23.86 14.21 -6.39
CA ARG A 85 22.75 14.88 -5.73
C ARG A 85 22.46 16.23 -6.39
N ARG A 86 23.48 16.99 -6.78
CA ARG A 86 23.24 18.30 -7.41
C ARG A 86 22.62 18.20 -8.81
N ILE A 87 23.01 17.20 -9.59
CA ILE A 87 22.50 17.02 -10.96
C ILE A 87 21.10 16.38 -10.95
N TYR A 88 20.86 15.43 -10.05
CA TYR A 88 19.67 14.58 -10.09
C TYR A 88 18.68 14.83 -8.94
N ALA A 89 19.01 15.64 -7.92
CA ALA A 89 18.05 15.92 -6.87
C ALA A 89 16.83 16.64 -7.45
N PRO A 90 15.61 16.16 -7.14
CA PRO A 90 14.41 16.82 -7.57
C PRO A 90 14.36 18.22 -6.93
N LYS A 91 14.03 19.24 -7.74
CA LYS A 91 13.84 20.62 -7.26
C LYS A 91 12.55 20.77 -6.43
N VAL A 92 11.65 19.79 -6.50
CA VAL A 92 10.40 19.76 -5.75
C VAL A 92 10.59 18.93 -4.47
N ASP A 93 9.98 19.38 -3.37
CA ASP A 93 10.00 18.62 -2.13
C ASP A 93 9.25 17.29 -2.33
N VAL A 94 9.97 16.19 -2.14
CA VAL A 94 9.46 14.82 -2.28
C VAL A 94 8.25 14.59 -1.37
N ARG A 95 8.17 15.28 -0.22
CA ARG A 95 7.02 15.18 0.70
C ARG A 95 5.72 15.63 0.05
N ILE A 96 5.76 16.72 -0.72
CA ILE A 96 4.58 17.23 -1.44
C ILE A 96 4.13 16.21 -2.47
N VAL A 97 5.08 15.63 -3.21
CA VAL A 97 4.79 14.58 -4.20
C VAL A 97 4.14 13.37 -3.53
N ILE A 98 4.63 12.96 -2.36
CA ILE A 98 4.04 11.85 -1.59
C ILE A 98 2.61 12.18 -1.14
N VAL A 99 2.37 13.37 -0.58
CA VAL A 99 1.04 13.79 -0.13
C VAL A 99 0.04 13.83 -1.28
N VAL A 100 0.43 14.42 -2.42
CA VAL A 100 -0.42 14.50 -3.61
C VAL A 100 -0.71 13.11 -4.17
N THR A 101 0.31 12.25 -4.29
CA THR A 101 0.12 10.89 -4.81
C THR A 101 -0.79 10.06 -3.91
N ILE A 102 -0.61 10.09 -2.58
CA ILE A 102 -1.49 9.40 -1.63
C ILE A 102 -2.93 9.92 -1.74
N THR A 103 -3.13 11.22 -1.90
CA THR A 103 -4.45 11.82 -2.05
C THR A 103 -5.15 11.37 -3.32
N VAL A 104 -4.44 11.36 -4.45
CA VAL A 104 -4.97 10.86 -5.73
C VAL A 104 -5.31 9.38 -5.64
N VAL A 105 -4.42 8.55 -5.09
CA VAL A 105 -4.67 7.11 -4.92
C VAL A 105 -5.86 6.87 -4.01
N SER A 106 -5.97 7.60 -2.90
CA SER A 106 -7.11 7.51 -1.97
C SER A 106 -8.43 7.85 -2.67
N GLY A 107 -8.45 8.88 -3.51
CA GLY A 107 -9.63 9.26 -4.29
C GLY A 107 -10.03 8.19 -5.30
N ILE A 108 -9.06 7.63 -6.04
CA ILE A 108 -9.29 6.54 -7.00
C ILE A 108 -9.82 5.29 -6.28
N GLN A 109 -9.26 4.93 -5.13
CA GLN A 109 -9.70 3.78 -4.34
C GLN A 109 -11.15 3.95 -3.87
N TYR A 110 -11.49 5.11 -3.31
CA TYR A 110 -12.86 5.40 -2.87
C TYR A 110 -13.84 5.34 -4.04
N TRP A 111 -13.49 5.96 -5.17
CA TRP A 111 -14.32 5.92 -6.37
C TRP A 111 -14.52 4.51 -6.90
N ALA A 112 -13.45 3.71 -6.97
CA ALA A 112 -13.52 2.32 -7.40
C ALA A 112 -14.36 1.46 -6.45
N ALA A 113 -14.23 1.66 -5.13
CA ALA A 113 -15.06 0.97 -4.14
C ALA A 113 -16.54 1.34 -4.28
N PHE A 114 -16.84 2.63 -4.46
CA PHE A 114 -18.19 3.11 -4.67
C PHE A 114 -18.80 2.59 -5.97
N SER A 115 -18.02 2.52 -7.06
CA SER A 115 -18.46 1.95 -8.34
C SER A 115 -18.82 0.47 -8.19
N ARG A 116 -17.95 -0.34 -7.56
CA ARG A 116 -18.24 -1.77 -7.30
C ARG A 116 -19.46 -1.97 -6.43
N TYR A 117 -19.66 -1.13 -5.43
CA TYR A 117 -20.85 -1.17 -4.57
C TYR A 117 -22.13 -0.93 -5.37
N LYS A 118 -22.15 0.08 -6.26
CA LYS A 118 -23.30 0.35 -7.14
C LYS A 118 -23.60 -0.80 -8.08
N GLU A 119 -22.57 -1.34 -8.72
CA GLU A 119 -22.69 -2.48 -9.65
C GLU A 119 -23.25 -3.71 -8.93
N ALA A 120 -22.80 -3.96 -7.69
CA ALA A 120 -23.31 -5.06 -6.88
C ALA A 120 -24.80 -4.88 -6.54
N ILE A 121 -25.23 -3.67 -6.15
CA ILE A 121 -26.64 -3.38 -5.89
C ILE A 121 -27.48 -3.64 -7.15
N ASP A 122 -27.05 -3.12 -8.29
CA ASP A 122 -27.78 -3.30 -9.55
C ASP A 122 -27.92 -4.79 -9.89
N TYR A 123 -26.82 -5.55 -9.77
CA TYR A 123 -26.85 -7.01 -9.90
C TYR A 123 -27.86 -7.67 -8.96
N PHE A 124 -27.89 -7.30 -7.67
CA PHE A 124 -28.85 -7.87 -6.71
C PHE A 124 -30.30 -7.52 -7.04
N LEU A 125 -30.56 -6.37 -7.68
CA LEU A 125 -31.89 -5.97 -8.15
C LEU A 125 -32.33 -6.74 -9.40
N THR A 126 -31.40 -7.11 -10.29
CA THR A 126 -31.77 -7.88 -11.50
C THR A 126 -32.17 -9.33 -11.19
N VAL A 127 -31.56 -9.95 -10.17
CA VAL A 127 -31.76 -11.37 -9.87
C VAL A 127 -33.00 -11.58 -8.98
N PRO A 128 -34.04 -12.31 -9.43
CA PRO A 128 -35.30 -12.46 -8.69
C PRO A 128 -35.13 -13.06 -7.29
N LYS A 129 -34.17 -13.99 -7.13
CA LYS A 129 -33.87 -14.65 -5.86
C LYS A 129 -33.46 -13.66 -4.76
N TYR A 130 -32.63 -12.68 -5.08
CA TYR A 130 -32.15 -11.69 -4.11
C TYR A 130 -33.21 -10.63 -3.82
N ARG A 131 -34.00 -10.23 -4.84
CA ARG A 131 -35.17 -9.37 -4.66
C ARG A 131 -36.21 -9.96 -3.72
N LEU A 132 -36.60 -11.22 -3.92
CA LEU A 132 -37.57 -11.90 -3.06
C LEU A 132 -37.07 -11.94 -1.61
N LYS A 133 -35.80 -12.30 -1.42
CA LYS A 133 -35.18 -12.30 -0.10
C LYS A 133 -35.14 -10.91 0.55
N ALA A 134 -34.83 -9.87 -0.21
CA ALA A 134 -34.86 -8.49 0.29
C ALA A 134 -36.28 -8.06 0.70
N THR A 135 -37.30 -8.46 -0.07
CA THR A 135 -38.71 -8.18 0.28
C THR A 135 -39.23 -9.02 1.44
N GLU A 136 -38.70 -10.21 1.68
CA GLU A 136 -39.01 -11.03 2.85
C GLU A 136 -38.45 -10.37 4.11
N ILE A 137 -37.17 -9.98 4.10
CA ILE A 137 -36.53 -9.23 5.19
C ILE A 137 -37.28 -7.91 5.45
N ALA A 138 -37.72 -7.22 4.39
CA ALA A 138 -38.52 -6.00 4.49
C ALA A 138 -39.82 -6.17 5.27
N LYS A 139 -40.47 -7.32 5.10
CA LYS A 139 -41.75 -7.64 5.73
C LYS A 139 -41.58 -8.10 7.17
N GLU A 140 -40.49 -8.81 7.48
CA GLU A 140 -40.22 -9.33 8.82
C GLU A 140 -39.67 -8.25 9.77
N GLU A 141 -38.81 -7.36 9.29
CA GLU A 141 -38.01 -6.48 10.16
C GLU A 141 -38.19 -4.98 9.84
N GLY A 142 -39.00 -4.65 8.84
CA GLY A 142 -39.20 -3.27 8.40
C GLY A 142 -38.04 -2.73 7.54
N LEU A 143 -38.34 -1.69 6.76
CA LEU A 143 -37.47 -1.18 5.68
C LEU A 143 -36.08 -0.70 6.12
N LEU A 144 -35.95 -0.19 7.35
CA LEU A 144 -34.70 0.39 7.86
C LEU A 144 -33.61 -0.67 8.12
N ILE A 145 -33.99 -1.92 8.42
CA ILE A 145 -33.05 -2.98 8.76
C ILE A 145 -32.54 -3.70 7.49
N ILE A 146 -33.24 -3.61 6.36
CA ILE A 146 -32.81 -4.22 5.09
C ILE A 146 -31.51 -3.60 4.58
N GLU A 147 -31.38 -2.27 4.70
CA GLU A 147 -30.20 -1.53 4.25
C GLU A 147 -28.96 -1.94 5.07
N GLU A 148 -29.16 -2.22 6.36
CA GLU A 148 -28.14 -2.71 7.30
C GLU A 148 -27.86 -4.21 7.14
N LYS A 149 -28.86 -5.02 6.74
CA LYS A 149 -28.71 -6.48 6.59
C LYS A 149 -28.26 -6.94 5.20
N MET A 150 -28.33 -6.08 4.18
CA MET A 150 -27.62 -6.34 2.91
C MET A 150 -26.10 -6.38 3.08
N ASP A 151 -25.55 -5.84 4.18
CA ASP A 151 -24.13 -5.95 4.56
C ASP A 151 -23.69 -7.36 5.02
N ILE A 152 -24.61 -8.31 5.23
CA ILE A 152 -24.33 -9.54 6.01
C ILE A 152 -23.41 -10.56 5.30
N LYS A 153 -23.12 -10.40 4.02
CA LYS A 153 -22.27 -11.38 3.28
C LYS A 153 -20.91 -10.88 2.82
N GLY A 154 -20.41 -9.78 3.39
CA GLY A 154 -18.97 -9.46 3.39
C GLY A 154 -18.30 -9.26 2.03
N ALA A 155 -19.06 -9.20 0.92
CA ALA A 155 -18.52 -8.98 -0.41
C ALA A 155 -18.74 -7.56 -0.92
N TYR A 156 -19.80 -6.87 -0.46
CA TYR A 156 -20.22 -5.57 -1.00
C TYR A 156 -20.82 -4.67 0.08
N SER A 157 -19.97 -4.17 0.99
CA SER A 157 -20.38 -3.15 1.96
C SER A 157 -20.26 -1.74 1.38
N LYS A 158 -21.06 -0.80 1.89
CA LYS A 158 -20.92 0.63 1.55
C LYS A 158 -19.48 1.07 1.87
N PRO A 159 -18.80 1.82 0.98
CA PRO A 159 -17.42 2.24 1.23
C PRO A 159 -17.35 3.06 2.52
N SER A 160 -16.58 2.58 3.50
CA SER A 160 -16.40 3.26 4.77
C SER A 160 -15.29 4.29 4.67
N ILE A 161 -15.40 5.38 5.44
CA ILE A 161 -14.35 6.40 5.54
C ILE A 161 -13.06 5.78 6.10
N HIS A 162 -13.16 4.74 6.92
CA HIS A 162 -12.01 3.98 7.44
C HIS A 162 -11.29 3.13 6.40
N ASP A 163 -11.87 2.90 5.23
CA ASP A 163 -11.24 2.16 4.12
C ASP A 163 -10.32 3.06 3.28
N ILE A 164 -10.36 4.38 3.50
CA ILE A 164 -9.54 5.36 2.79
C ILE A 164 -8.12 5.33 3.36
N LEU A 165 -7.11 5.26 2.49
CA LEU A 165 -5.69 5.19 2.89
C LEU A 165 -5.27 6.32 3.83
N TRP A 166 -5.73 7.56 3.60
CA TRP A 166 -5.44 8.67 4.51
C TRP A 166 -5.91 8.42 5.94
N VAL A 167 -7.13 7.90 6.08
CA VAL A 167 -7.72 7.60 7.39
C VAL A 167 -7.00 6.42 8.02
N GLN A 168 -6.66 5.40 7.24
CA GLN A 168 -5.85 4.29 7.71
C GLN A 168 -4.48 4.74 8.19
N LEU A 169 -3.77 5.59 7.44
CA LEU A 169 -2.44 6.08 7.79
C LEU A 169 -2.45 6.87 9.10
N ILE A 170 -3.48 7.70 9.32
CA ILE A 170 -3.65 8.49 10.54
C ILE A 170 -4.00 7.59 11.73
N CYS A 171 -4.87 6.60 11.53
CA CYS A 171 -5.31 5.69 12.59
C CYS A 171 -4.28 4.58 12.89
N LEU A 172 -3.41 4.22 11.95
CA LEU A 172 -2.43 3.13 12.06
C LEU A 172 -1.58 3.20 13.33
N PRO A 173 -0.92 4.32 13.70
CA PRO A 173 -0.11 4.37 14.91
C PRO A 173 -0.95 4.08 16.17
N TYR A 174 -2.18 4.58 16.22
CA TYR A 174 -3.08 4.33 17.34
C TYR A 174 -3.57 2.88 17.38
N THR A 175 -4.04 2.33 16.26
CA THR A 175 -4.54 0.96 16.20
C THR A 175 -3.44 -0.07 16.47
N THR A 176 -2.22 0.17 15.96
CA THR A 176 -1.06 -0.68 16.24
C THR A 176 -0.63 -0.59 17.70
N ALA A 177 -0.61 0.59 18.31
CA ALA A 177 -0.32 0.73 19.73
C ALA A 177 -1.36 0.01 20.61
N MET A 178 -2.64 0.18 20.31
CA MET A 178 -3.73 -0.52 21.01
C MET A 178 -3.65 -2.04 20.84
N TYR A 179 -3.30 -2.51 19.65
CA TYR A 179 -3.07 -3.93 19.39
C TYR A 179 -1.89 -4.44 20.22
N ILE A 180 -0.74 -3.77 20.19
CA ILE A 180 0.43 -4.14 20.99
C ILE A 180 0.07 -4.20 22.47
N TYR A 181 -0.63 -3.18 22.99
CA TYR A 181 -1.12 -3.17 24.36
C TYR A 181 -2.01 -4.39 24.69
N PHE A 182 -2.97 -4.70 23.81
CA PHE A 182 -3.83 -5.87 23.97
C PHE A 182 -3.01 -7.17 24.06
N TYR A 183 -2.02 -7.37 23.19
CA TYR A 183 -1.18 -8.58 23.20
C TYR A 183 -0.26 -8.66 24.41
N ILE A 184 0.34 -7.54 24.83
CA ILE A 184 1.17 -7.50 26.05
C ILE A 184 0.30 -7.84 27.26
N ARG A 185 -0.87 -7.20 27.38
CA ARG A 185 -1.84 -7.46 28.46
C ARG A 185 -2.27 -8.93 28.46
N TRP A 186 -2.58 -9.49 27.29
CA TRP A 186 -2.98 -10.88 27.12
C TRP A 186 -1.87 -11.85 27.53
N PHE A 187 -0.65 -11.61 27.05
CA PHE A 187 0.52 -12.44 27.38
C PHE A 187 0.84 -12.39 28.88
N TYR A 188 0.73 -11.22 29.49
CA TYR A 188 0.92 -11.07 30.93
C TYR A 188 -0.13 -11.85 31.73
N LYS A 189 -1.43 -11.64 31.45
CA LYS A 189 -2.55 -12.27 32.17
C LYS A 189 -2.58 -13.79 32.01
N PHE A 190 -2.49 -14.30 30.79
CA PHE A 190 -2.70 -15.72 30.52
C PHE A 190 -1.40 -16.52 30.39
N GLY A 191 -0.28 -15.87 30.04
CA GLY A 191 1.03 -16.52 29.94
C GLY A 191 1.78 -16.57 31.27
N ILE A 192 1.90 -15.42 31.95
CA ILE A 192 2.69 -15.30 33.18
C ILE A 192 1.82 -15.55 34.42
N LEU A 193 0.70 -14.84 34.54
CA LEU A 193 -0.16 -14.89 35.72
C LEU A 193 -1.07 -16.13 35.74
N LYS A 194 -1.24 -16.80 34.59
CA LYS A 194 -2.05 -18.02 34.39
C LYS A 194 -3.46 -17.90 34.99
N GLU A 195 -4.08 -16.73 34.81
CA GLU A 195 -5.48 -16.54 35.19
C GLU A 195 -6.39 -17.46 34.37
N GLU A 196 -7.51 -17.90 34.94
CA GLU A 196 -8.56 -18.58 34.18
C GLU A 196 -9.20 -17.60 33.18
N TYR A 197 -9.56 -18.10 31.99
CA TYR A 197 -10.20 -17.27 30.98
C TYR A 197 -11.59 -16.84 31.46
N GLY A 198 -11.83 -15.53 31.48
CA GLY A 198 -13.16 -14.97 31.67
C GLY A 198 -14.08 -15.28 30.49
N GLU A 199 -15.37 -14.99 30.64
CA GLU A 199 -16.36 -15.23 29.58
C GLU A 199 -16.03 -14.44 28.31
N GLU A 200 -15.61 -13.19 28.42
CA GLU A 200 -15.24 -12.36 27.26
C GLU A 200 -14.02 -12.92 26.51
N GLU A 201 -13.01 -13.41 27.25
CA GLU A 201 -11.83 -14.02 26.64
C GLU A 201 -12.13 -15.36 25.99
N LYS A 202 -13.01 -16.18 26.59
CA LYS A 202 -13.53 -17.40 25.98
C LYS A 202 -14.26 -17.08 24.67
N MET A 203 -15.16 -16.09 24.67
CA MET A 203 -15.85 -15.64 23.47
C MET A 203 -14.88 -15.15 22.37
N TYR A 204 -13.84 -14.41 22.75
CA TYR A 204 -12.80 -13.98 21.81
C TYR A 204 -12.07 -15.17 21.17
N ILE A 205 -11.71 -16.19 21.96
CA ILE A 205 -11.04 -17.39 21.46
C ILE A 205 -11.97 -18.19 20.54
N ILE A 206 -13.23 -18.38 20.92
CA ILE A 206 -14.23 -19.08 20.09
C ILE A 206 -14.38 -18.37 18.73
N ARG A 207 -14.59 -17.06 18.74
CA ARG A 207 -14.68 -16.25 17.51
C ARG A 207 -13.43 -16.43 16.63
N ARG A 208 -12.25 -16.43 17.25
CA ARG A 208 -10.97 -16.60 16.55
C ARG A 208 -10.83 -18.00 15.95
N ASN A 209 -11.23 -19.05 16.67
CA ASN A 209 -11.23 -20.44 16.20
C ASN A 209 -12.17 -20.60 14.99
N MET A 210 -13.34 -19.96 15.04
CA MET A 210 -14.34 -19.97 13.96
C MET A 210 -13.97 -19.08 12.75
N LYS A 211 -12.98 -18.19 12.89
CA LYS A 211 -12.58 -17.19 11.87
C LYS A 211 -13.72 -16.26 11.45
N LEU A 212 -14.61 -15.94 12.38
CA LEU A 212 -15.73 -15.01 12.14
C LEU A 212 -15.26 -13.56 12.28
N SER A 213 -15.77 -12.69 11.39
CA SER A 213 -15.57 -11.25 11.54
C SER A 213 -16.31 -10.73 12.78
N SER A 214 -15.92 -9.55 13.29
CA SER A 214 -16.59 -8.97 14.46
C SER A 214 -18.09 -8.76 14.22
N ASN A 215 -18.47 -8.36 13.01
CA ASN A 215 -19.87 -8.11 12.64
C ASN A 215 -20.64 -9.43 12.48
N GLN A 216 -20.02 -10.45 11.89
CA GLN A 216 -20.64 -11.78 11.79
C GLN A 216 -20.89 -12.38 13.17
N TRP A 217 -19.94 -12.21 14.08
CA TRP A 217 -20.09 -12.66 15.46
C TRP A 217 -21.19 -11.90 16.20
N ALA A 218 -21.25 -10.57 16.04
CA ALA A 218 -22.28 -9.74 16.65
C ALA A 218 -23.69 -10.11 16.16
N ALA A 219 -23.82 -10.47 14.87
CA ALA A 219 -25.09 -10.85 14.25
C ALA A 219 -25.63 -12.23 14.68
N LEU A 220 -24.83 -13.06 15.36
CA LEU A 220 -25.31 -14.35 15.88
C LEU A 220 -26.27 -14.13 17.06
N PRO A 221 -27.35 -14.93 17.17
CA PRO A 221 -28.21 -14.93 18.34
C PRO A 221 -27.42 -15.20 19.62
N ASP A 222 -27.80 -14.55 20.72
CA ASP A 222 -27.08 -14.70 21.98
C ASP A 222 -27.21 -16.12 22.56
N GLU A 223 -28.30 -16.82 22.26
CA GLU A 223 -28.50 -18.24 22.59
C GLU A 223 -27.42 -19.14 21.96
N GLU A 224 -27.07 -18.92 20.68
CA GLU A 224 -26.01 -19.68 20.02
C GLU A 224 -24.64 -19.38 20.63
N LYS A 225 -24.39 -18.13 21.01
CA LYS A 225 -23.12 -17.75 21.67
C LYS A 225 -22.99 -18.44 23.04
N GLN A 226 -24.07 -18.57 23.80
CA GLN A 226 -24.10 -19.29 25.07
C GLN A 226 -23.89 -20.79 24.85
N GLU A 227 -24.53 -21.40 23.84
CA GLU A 227 -24.29 -22.80 23.49
C GLU A 227 -22.81 -23.06 23.19
N TYR A 228 -22.12 -22.14 22.51
CA TYR A 228 -20.68 -22.26 22.24
C TYR A 228 -19.81 -22.20 23.49
N LEU A 229 -20.22 -21.43 24.50
CA LEU A 229 -19.57 -21.43 25.82
C LEU A 229 -19.82 -22.75 26.55
N ASP A 230 -21.06 -23.22 26.59
CA ASP A 230 -21.42 -24.47 27.28
C ASP A 230 -20.70 -25.69 26.69
N LEU A 231 -20.47 -25.67 25.38
CA LEU A 231 -19.72 -26.70 24.65
C LEU A 231 -18.20 -26.56 24.80
N ASN A 232 -17.70 -25.60 25.59
CA ASN A 232 -16.27 -25.33 25.80
C ASN A 232 -15.47 -25.16 24.49
N LEU A 233 -16.06 -24.52 23.47
CA LEU A 233 -15.44 -24.39 22.13
C LEU A 233 -14.19 -23.47 22.10
N TRP A 234 -13.83 -22.85 23.22
CA TRP A 234 -12.55 -22.15 23.34
C TRP A 234 -11.37 -23.14 23.38
N GLU A 235 -11.60 -24.39 23.80
CA GLU A 235 -10.59 -25.44 23.73
C GLU A 235 -10.42 -25.94 22.30
N LYS A 236 -9.18 -25.89 21.82
CA LYS A 236 -8.86 -26.20 20.41
C LYS A 236 -9.24 -27.64 20.03
N SER A 237 -8.98 -28.60 20.90
CA SER A 237 -9.30 -30.02 20.69
C SER A 237 -10.82 -30.25 20.58
N VAL A 238 -11.60 -29.64 21.47
CA VAL A 238 -13.06 -29.74 21.49
C VAL A 238 -13.66 -29.08 20.25
N PHE A 239 -13.15 -27.90 19.89
CA PHE A 239 -13.57 -27.19 18.69
C PHE A 239 -13.34 -28.00 17.40
N GLU A 240 -12.18 -28.65 17.26
CA GLU A 240 -11.86 -29.48 16.09
C GLU A 240 -12.83 -30.66 15.94
N GLN A 241 -13.15 -31.34 17.06
CA GLN A 241 -14.12 -32.44 17.07
C GLN A 241 -15.54 -31.96 16.72
N TRP A 242 -15.98 -30.86 17.33
CA TRP A 242 -17.29 -30.26 17.04
C TRP A 242 -17.40 -29.86 15.57
N LYS A 243 -16.36 -29.21 15.03
CA LYS A 243 -16.31 -28.79 13.63
C LYS A 243 -16.40 -29.98 12.70
N GLN A 244 -15.64 -31.04 12.97
CA GLN A 244 -15.68 -32.27 12.17
C GLN A 244 -17.10 -32.87 12.16
N LYS A 245 -17.74 -32.95 13.33
CA LYS A 245 -19.13 -33.43 13.44
C LYS A 245 -20.10 -32.59 12.61
N LYS A 246 -20.01 -31.26 12.66
CA LYS A 246 -20.85 -30.35 11.84
C LYS A 246 -20.59 -30.49 10.35
N ASP A 247 -19.33 -30.62 9.95
CA ASP A 247 -18.95 -30.83 8.55
C ASP A 247 -19.50 -32.18 8.03
N ASP A 248 -19.51 -33.22 8.85
CA ASP A 248 -20.05 -34.52 8.47
C ASP A 248 -21.59 -34.54 8.47
N GLU A 249 -22.26 -33.85 9.41
CA GLU A 249 -23.71 -33.62 9.39
C GLU A 249 -24.15 -32.86 8.13
N THR A 250 -23.44 -31.79 7.77
CA THR A 250 -23.76 -31.00 6.57
C THR A 250 -23.51 -31.80 5.29
N LYS A 251 -22.42 -32.58 5.21
CA LYS A 251 -22.17 -33.53 4.11
C LYS A 251 -23.27 -34.59 4.02
N ALA A 252 -23.76 -35.13 5.14
CA ALA A 252 -24.84 -36.12 5.15
C ALA A 252 -26.16 -35.50 4.65
N LYS A 253 -26.54 -34.32 5.14
CA LYS A 253 -27.72 -33.57 4.65
C LYS A 253 -27.61 -33.26 3.15
N LEU A 254 -26.43 -32.84 2.70
CA LEU A 254 -26.16 -32.67 1.27
C LEU A 254 -26.31 -34.00 0.53
N ALA A 255 -25.74 -35.09 1.03
CA ALA A 255 -25.82 -36.42 0.44
C ALA A 255 -27.26 -36.93 0.26
N GLU A 256 -28.15 -36.57 1.19
CA GLU A 256 -29.57 -36.91 1.16
C GLU A 256 -30.38 -36.03 0.21
N SER A 257 -29.98 -34.77 0.05
CA SER A 257 -30.70 -33.79 -0.78
C SER A 257 -30.85 -34.27 -2.24
N ALA A 258 -32.06 -34.14 -2.79
CA ALA A 258 -32.35 -34.52 -4.16
C ALA A 258 -31.48 -33.75 -5.18
N SER A 259 -31.15 -32.49 -4.87
CA SER A 259 -30.27 -31.64 -5.67
C SER A 259 -28.86 -32.23 -5.81
N TYR A 260 -28.25 -32.63 -4.69
CA TYR A 260 -26.91 -33.20 -4.69
C TYR A 260 -26.88 -34.63 -5.27
N LYS A 261 -27.93 -35.44 -5.05
CA LYS A 261 -28.10 -36.74 -5.73
C LYS A 261 -28.21 -36.58 -7.25
N ARG A 262 -28.84 -35.52 -7.75
CA ARG A 262 -28.86 -35.18 -9.19
C ARG A 262 -27.48 -34.73 -9.67
N TYR A 263 -26.83 -33.83 -8.96
CA TYR A 263 -25.46 -33.37 -9.26
C TYR A 263 -24.46 -34.53 -9.34
N ARG A 264 -24.50 -35.46 -8.38
CA ARG A 264 -23.63 -36.65 -8.35
C ARG A 264 -23.88 -37.59 -9.53
N ARG A 265 -25.14 -37.76 -9.96
CA ARG A 265 -25.49 -38.52 -11.18
C ARG A 265 -24.98 -37.85 -12.44
N TRP A 266 -25.06 -36.52 -12.52
CA TRP A 266 -24.54 -35.73 -13.64
C TRP A 266 -22.99 -35.78 -13.71
N MET A 267 -22.30 -35.69 -12.56
CA MET A 267 -20.85 -35.89 -12.47
C MET A 267 -20.41 -37.28 -12.95
N ARG A 268 -21.15 -38.35 -12.62
CA ARG A 268 -20.87 -39.71 -13.13
C ARG A 268 -21.10 -39.86 -14.64
N LYS A 269 -21.94 -39.02 -15.24
CA LYS A 269 -22.22 -39.00 -16.68
C LYS A 269 -21.29 -38.07 -17.47
N GLY A 270 -20.23 -37.54 -16.83
CA GLY A 270 -19.19 -36.80 -17.53
C GLY A 270 -18.98 -35.34 -17.09
N GLY A 271 -19.89 -34.77 -16.29
CA GLY A 271 -19.75 -33.38 -15.83
C GLY A 271 -19.55 -32.37 -16.98
N PRO A 272 -19.04 -31.16 -16.70
CA PRO A 272 -18.73 -30.20 -17.75
C PRO A 272 -17.33 -30.52 -18.30
N GLY A 273 -17.26 -31.11 -19.50
CA GLY A 273 -16.01 -31.23 -20.26
C GLY A 273 -15.60 -32.62 -20.75
N THR A 274 -16.35 -33.70 -20.51
CA THR A 274 -16.05 -34.97 -21.19
C THR A 274 -16.64 -34.99 -22.60
N ILE A 275 -15.77 -34.84 -23.60
CA ILE A 275 -16.05 -35.26 -24.98
C ILE A 275 -16.15 -36.79 -24.93
N SER A 276 -17.36 -37.34 -25.06
CA SER A 276 -17.52 -38.77 -25.27
C SER A 276 -17.03 -39.07 -26.68
N PHE A 277 -15.87 -39.70 -26.81
CA PHE A 277 -15.47 -40.33 -28.06
C PHE A 277 -16.44 -41.50 -28.29
N ILE A 278 -17.40 -41.28 -29.18
CA ILE A 278 -18.20 -42.35 -29.77
C ILE A 278 -17.21 -43.06 -30.71
N GLU A 279 -16.77 -44.26 -30.33
CA GLU A 279 -16.09 -45.17 -31.26
C GLU A 279 -17.14 -45.70 -32.24
N ASP A 280 -16.88 -45.49 -33.54
CA ASP A 280 -17.67 -45.96 -34.68
C ASP A 280 -17.68 -47.49 -34.81
#